data_AF-A0A1M5Y845-F1
#
_entry.id   AF-A0A1M5Y845-F1
#
_cell.length_a   1.000
_cell.length_b   1.000
_cell.length_c   1.000
_cell.angle_alpha   90.00
_cell.angle_beta   90.00
_cell.angle_gamma   90.00
#
_symmetry.space_group_name_H-M   'P 1'
#
loop_
_entity.id
_entity.type
_entity.pdbx_description
1 polymer ?
#
loop_
_entity_poly.entity_id
_entity_poly.type
_entity_poly.pdbx_seq_one_letter_code
_entity_poly.pdbx_strand_id
1 'polypeptide(L)'
;MSADRTSDDADDADVPWTARDAVSTGAAADSADWDERLKGLPRLLRFAMLVCGNARHIEQRLIAEINELCPNLPLNAAWAAAPDVRTGLALAAELDRRAVTQNEPNLRSLSDSVRLLCLPLPREATYFEEHRRVGKALVQAFNVTSRHAGEQLRCNLERFTFGWAALPACTDLLPKNLSAAVNATVLGGTMAEYRIAAVEAAARRRAEEEKRRKEEEDEKAAEASQQVSSPAVERIPDHHLVVARLSSDEMKNPKLKDILGPLKSAINAALPLVEVPPLHKARNTLISNSPTHWTSSTLRWPISSAVPLSGCGPYSSSAILAAASPDLPAALEKSLA
;
A
#
# COMPACT_ATOMS: atom_id res chain seq x y z
N MET A 1 18.41 57.15 -78.76
CA MET A 1 19.09 57.32 -77.47
C MET A 1 18.15 56.79 -76.42
N SER A 2 18.62 55.74 -75.74
CA SER A 2 17.82 54.78 -74.98
C SER A 2 17.43 55.30 -73.60
N ALA A 3 16.28 54.84 -73.14
CA ALA A 3 15.82 54.97 -71.76
C ALA A 3 16.64 54.09 -70.80
N ASP A 4 16.97 54.64 -69.64
CA ASP A 4 17.58 53.99 -68.47
C ASP A 4 16.82 54.57 -67.25
N ARG A 5 15.89 53.83 -66.61
CA ARG A 5 16.06 52.95 -65.42
C ARG A 5 16.74 53.70 -64.26
N THR A 6 16.25 53.75 -63.02
CA THR A 6 15.49 52.81 -62.20
C THR A 6 14.74 53.57 -61.10
N SER A 7 13.49 53.17 -60.85
CA SER A 7 12.78 53.46 -59.60
C SER A 7 13.38 52.62 -58.46
N ASP A 8 14.10 53.28 -57.55
CA ASP A 8 14.43 52.75 -56.23
C ASP A 8 13.20 52.94 -55.33
N ASP A 9 12.37 51.91 -55.25
CA ASP A 9 11.46 51.66 -54.12
C ASP A 9 11.53 50.15 -53.90
N ALA A 10 12.61 49.73 -53.25
CA ALA A 10 12.76 48.37 -52.78
C ALA A 10 11.94 48.23 -51.49
N ASP A 11 10.87 47.47 -51.60
CA ASP A 11 10.04 46.95 -50.51
C ASP A 11 10.89 46.53 -49.30
N ASP A 12 10.95 47.39 -48.28
CA ASP A 12 11.17 46.97 -46.90
C ASP A 12 9.88 46.28 -46.45
N ALA A 13 9.70 45.05 -46.92
CA ALA A 13 8.62 44.20 -46.49
C ALA A 13 8.86 43.84 -45.03
N ASP A 14 8.19 44.57 -44.13
CA ASP A 14 8.07 44.32 -42.71
C ASP A 14 7.81 42.83 -42.43
N VAL A 15 8.90 42.09 -42.15
CA VAL A 15 8.80 40.75 -41.60
C VAL A 15 8.27 40.91 -40.18
N PRO A 16 7.14 40.28 -39.81
CA PRO A 16 6.56 40.45 -38.48
C PRO A 16 7.59 40.18 -37.39
N TRP A 17 7.85 41.19 -36.57
CA TRP A 17 8.84 41.21 -35.48
C TRP A 17 8.73 39.98 -34.55
N THR A 18 7.54 39.38 -34.45
CA THR A 18 7.25 38.19 -33.64
C THR A 18 7.93 36.90 -34.12
N ALA A 19 8.32 36.79 -35.39
CA ALA A 19 8.98 35.60 -35.93
C ALA A 19 10.49 35.56 -35.61
N ARG A 20 11.15 36.71 -35.46
CA ARG A 20 12.60 36.76 -35.15
C ARG A 20 12.90 36.53 -33.67
N ASP A 21 12.06 37.02 -32.75
CA ASP A 21 12.31 36.90 -31.30
C ASP A 21 12.00 35.51 -30.72
N ALA A 22 11.04 34.78 -31.30
CA ALA A 22 10.74 33.40 -30.88
C ALA A 22 11.82 32.40 -31.33
N VAL A 23 12.53 32.70 -32.43
CA VAL A 23 13.69 31.92 -32.89
C VAL A 23 14.92 32.26 -32.03
N SER A 24 15.08 33.50 -31.58
CA SER A 24 16.26 33.94 -30.81
C SER A 24 16.34 33.38 -29.38
N THR A 25 15.21 33.11 -28.71
CA THR A 25 15.21 32.66 -27.29
C THR A 25 15.09 31.14 -27.10
N GLY A 26 14.67 30.38 -28.12
CA GLY A 26 14.47 28.92 -28.03
C GLY A 26 15.42 28.08 -28.90
N ALA A 27 16.07 28.65 -29.91
CA ALA A 27 16.81 27.88 -30.92
C ALA A 27 18.25 27.50 -30.53
N ALA A 28 18.75 27.94 -29.38
CA ALA A 28 20.14 27.69 -28.96
C ALA A 28 20.28 26.81 -27.71
N ALA A 29 19.18 26.31 -27.14
CA ALA A 29 19.25 25.52 -25.93
C ALA A 29 19.21 24.02 -26.25
N ASP A 30 20.23 23.28 -25.81
CA ASP A 30 20.20 21.82 -25.81
C ASP A 30 18.97 21.34 -25.03
N SER A 31 18.30 20.27 -25.48
CA SER A 31 17.15 19.72 -24.76
C SER A 31 17.49 19.26 -23.34
N ALA A 32 18.77 19.18 -22.96
CA ALA A 32 19.23 18.93 -21.59
C ALA A 32 19.72 20.18 -20.83
N ASP A 33 19.85 21.36 -21.44
CA ASP A 33 20.51 22.51 -20.80
C ASP A 33 19.74 23.05 -19.58
N TRP A 34 18.42 22.92 -19.59
CA TRP A 34 17.55 23.55 -18.59
C TRP A 34 17.36 22.72 -17.31
N ASP A 35 17.69 21.44 -17.33
CA ASP A 35 17.49 20.55 -16.19
C ASP A 35 18.59 19.48 -16.16
N GLU A 36 19.45 19.57 -15.15
CA GLU A 36 20.55 18.61 -14.90
C GLU A 36 20.07 17.16 -14.88
N ARG A 37 18.81 16.91 -14.48
CA ARG A 37 18.24 15.56 -14.43
C ARG A 37 18.01 14.96 -15.82
N LEU A 38 17.95 15.81 -16.86
CA LEU A 38 17.79 15.38 -18.24
C LEU A 38 19.14 15.12 -18.92
N LYS A 39 20.25 15.57 -18.33
CA LYS A 39 21.58 15.27 -18.84
C LYS A 39 21.85 13.76 -18.79
N GLY A 40 22.40 13.23 -19.87
CA GLY A 40 22.68 11.81 -20.02
C GLY A 40 21.47 10.93 -20.34
N LEU A 41 20.25 11.48 -20.44
CA LEU A 41 19.11 10.73 -20.94
C LEU A 41 19.17 10.55 -22.46
N PRO A 42 18.72 9.40 -23.00
CA PRO A 42 18.46 9.25 -24.42
C PRO A 42 17.54 10.38 -24.92
N ARG A 43 17.86 10.94 -26.09
CA ARG A 43 17.16 12.09 -26.68
C ARG A 43 15.63 11.95 -26.67
N LEU A 44 15.12 10.77 -27.05
CA LEU A 44 13.68 10.49 -27.03
C LEU A 44 13.06 10.68 -25.63
N LEU A 45 13.74 10.21 -24.58
CA LEU A 45 13.30 10.38 -23.19
C LEU A 45 13.42 11.83 -22.71
N ARG A 46 14.43 12.58 -23.18
CA ARG A 46 14.53 14.02 -22.89
C ARG A 46 13.30 14.76 -23.40
N PHE A 47 12.94 14.57 -24.66
CA PHE A 47 11.75 15.19 -25.24
C PHE A 47 10.46 14.72 -24.55
N ALA A 48 10.34 13.45 -24.17
CA ALA A 48 9.21 12.96 -23.37
C ALA A 48 9.09 13.68 -22.02
N MET A 49 10.21 13.92 -21.32
CA MET A 49 10.21 14.65 -20.05
C MET A 49 9.93 16.14 -20.22
N LEU A 50 10.38 16.75 -21.32
CA LEU A 50 9.99 18.12 -21.67
C LEU A 50 8.47 18.23 -21.86
N VAL A 51 7.85 17.25 -22.52
CA VAL A 51 6.38 17.19 -22.65
C VAL A 51 5.72 17.02 -21.27
N CYS A 52 6.22 16.11 -20.43
CA CYS A 52 5.69 15.93 -19.07
C CYS A 52 5.79 17.18 -18.21
N GLY A 53 6.87 17.94 -18.35
CA GLY A 53 7.09 19.20 -17.66
C GLY A 53 6.32 20.39 -18.26
N ASN A 54 5.52 20.17 -19.31
CA ASN A 54 4.87 21.22 -20.08
C ASN A 54 5.86 22.34 -20.48
N ALA A 55 7.05 21.92 -20.90
CA ALA A 55 8.09 22.85 -21.32
C ALA A 55 7.62 23.64 -22.55
N ARG A 56 8.06 24.90 -22.64
CA ARG A 56 7.77 25.74 -23.79
C ARG A 56 8.79 25.47 -24.90
N HIS A 57 8.34 25.67 -26.13
CA HIS A 57 9.18 25.64 -27.33
C HIS A 57 9.90 24.30 -27.59
N ILE A 58 9.21 23.18 -27.34
CA ILE A 58 9.80 21.84 -27.45
C ILE A 58 10.17 21.54 -28.91
N GLU A 59 9.28 21.89 -29.84
CA GLU A 59 9.47 21.72 -31.28
C GLU A 59 10.64 22.57 -31.78
N GLN A 60 10.77 23.83 -31.35
CA GLN A 60 11.86 24.71 -31.74
C GLN A 60 13.22 24.17 -31.30
N ARG A 61 13.30 23.58 -30.09
CA ARG A 61 14.51 22.90 -29.62
C ARG A 61 14.85 21.69 -30.48
N LEU A 62 13.86 20.87 -30.84
CA LEU A 62 14.08 19.73 -31.73
C LEU A 62 14.52 20.19 -33.13
N ILE A 63 13.90 21.24 -33.67
CA ILE A 63 14.28 21.83 -34.95
C ILE A 63 15.74 22.32 -34.93
N ALA A 64 16.17 22.95 -33.84
CA ALA A 64 17.55 23.38 -33.66
C ALA A 64 18.53 22.20 -33.61
N GLU A 65 18.25 21.16 -32.80
CA GLU A 65 19.08 19.95 -32.76
C GLU A 65 19.16 19.24 -34.12
N ILE A 66 18.05 19.22 -34.88
CA ILE A 66 18.05 18.69 -36.25
C ILE A 66 18.91 19.56 -37.16
N ASN A 67 18.84 20.89 -37.05
CA ASN A 67 19.62 21.79 -37.89
C ASN A 67 21.13 21.71 -37.59
N GLU A 68 21.51 21.43 -36.35
CA GLU A 68 22.91 21.19 -35.98
C GLU A 68 23.47 19.93 -36.65
N LEU A 69 22.73 18.82 -36.63
CA LEU A 69 23.17 17.56 -37.24
C LEU A 69 22.91 17.46 -38.76
N CYS A 70 21.93 18.19 -39.26
CA CYS A 70 21.48 18.19 -40.65
C CYS A 70 21.21 19.64 -41.10
N PRO A 71 22.26 20.45 -41.33
CA PRO A 71 22.09 21.85 -41.69
C PRO A 71 21.34 22.02 -43.01
N ASN A 72 20.48 23.05 -43.06
CA ASN A 72 19.70 23.42 -44.25
C ASN A 72 18.79 22.31 -44.79
N LEU A 73 18.31 21.41 -43.93
CA LEU A 73 17.36 20.37 -44.32
C LEU A 73 16.00 20.99 -44.69
N PRO A 74 15.52 20.94 -45.95
CA PRO A 74 14.29 21.63 -46.35
C PRO A 74 13.05 21.15 -45.59
N LEU A 75 12.99 19.86 -45.27
CA LEU A 75 11.89 19.30 -44.47
C LEU A 75 11.90 19.79 -43.01
N ASN A 76 13.07 20.14 -42.45
CA ASN A 76 13.16 20.73 -41.12
C ASN A 76 12.61 22.17 -41.13
N ALA A 77 12.95 22.95 -42.17
CA ALA A 77 12.40 24.29 -42.37
C ALA A 77 10.88 24.26 -42.62
N ALA A 78 10.40 23.30 -43.41
CA ALA A 78 8.97 23.12 -43.67
C ALA A 78 8.19 22.78 -42.38
N TRP A 79 8.73 21.89 -41.55
CA TRP A 79 8.13 21.54 -40.26
C TRP A 79 8.18 22.72 -39.27
N ALA A 80 9.25 23.50 -39.27
CA ALA A 80 9.35 24.72 -38.47
C ALA A 80 8.29 25.77 -38.83
N ALA A 81 7.98 25.92 -40.12
CA ALA A 81 6.96 26.84 -40.61
C ALA A 81 5.53 26.33 -40.34
N ALA A 82 5.31 25.01 -40.43
CA ALA A 82 4.02 24.37 -40.21
C ALA A 82 4.21 23.04 -39.46
N PRO A 83 4.15 23.05 -38.11
CA PRO A 83 4.40 21.87 -37.29
C PRO A 83 3.16 20.97 -37.25
N ASP A 84 2.84 20.33 -38.37
CA ASP A 84 1.72 19.40 -38.52
C ASP A 84 2.18 17.94 -38.63
N VAL A 85 1.22 17.01 -38.58
CA VAL A 85 1.49 15.56 -38.65
C VAL A 85 2.20 15.18 -39.94
N ARG A 86 1.79 15.76 -41.07
CA ARG A 86 2.27 15.40 -42.40
C ARG A 86 3.71 15.88 -42.61
N THR A 87 4.00 17.14 -42.29
CA THR A 87 5.36 17.70 -42.39
C THR A 87 6.29 17.01 -41.39
N GLY A 88 5.80 16.71 -40.18
CA GLY A 88 6.55 15.96 -39.17
C GLY A 88 6.89 14.54 -39.61
N LEU A 89 5.93 13.77 -40.13
CA LEU A 89 6.20 12.41 -40.61
C LEU A 89 7.11 12.38 -41.85
N ALA A 90 6.99 13.35 -42.75
CA ALA A 90 7.89 13.47 -43.89
C ALA A 90 9.33 13.76 -43.43
N LEU A 91 9.51 14.68 -42.47
CA LEU A 91 10.80 14.96 -41.85
C LEU A 91 11.39 13.71 -41.17
N ALA A 92 10.58 13.00 -40.39
CA ALA A 92 11.03 11.79 -39.70
C ALA A 92 11.47 10.69 -40.69
N ALA A 93 10.72 10.48 -41.78
CA ALA A 93 11.10 9.53 -42.82
C ALA A 93 12.43 9.90 -43.51
N GLU A 94 12.66 11.19 -43.76
CA GLU A 94 13.92 11.66 -44.32
C GLU A 94 15.10 11.47 -43.36
N LEU A 95 14.89 11.72 -42.06
CA LEU A 95 15.90 11.46 -41.03
C LEU A 95 16.26 9.97 -40.95
N ASP A 96 15.27 9.07 -41.05
CA ASP A 96 15.51 7.62 -41.13
C ASP A 96 16.34 7.24 -42.35
N ARG A 97 15.96 7.78 -43.52
CA ARG A 97 16.67 7.52 -44.77
C ARG A 97 18.13 7.97 -44.67
N ARG A 98 18.39 9.15 -44.10
CA ARG A 98 19.75 9.65 -43.85
C ARG A 98 20.50 8.80 -42.84
N ALA A 99 19.85 8.39 -41.76
CA ALA A 99 20.47 7.52 -40.74
C ALA A 99 21.02 6.22 -41.34
N VAL A 100 20.32 5.66 -42.34
CA VAL A 100 20.76 4.45 -43.05
C VAL A 100 21.81 4.79 -44.11
N THR A 101 21.52 5.74 -44.99
CA THR A 101 22.38 6.05 -46.16
C THR A 101 23.72 6.67 -45.78
N GLN A 102 23.77 7.45 -44.71
CA GLN A 102 24.97 8.14 -44.22
C GLN A 102 25.61 7.41 -43.03
N ASN A 103 25.03 6.28 -42.59
CA ASN A 103 25.46 5.53 -41.41
C ASN A 103 25.53 6.39 -40.13
N GLU A 104 24.55 7.29 -39.96
CA GLU A 104 24.43 8.21 -38.83
C GLU A 104 23.31 7.76 -37.87
N PRO A 105 23.58 6.81 -36.95
CA PRO A 105 22.54 6.23 -36.09
C PRO A 105 21.88 7.27 -35.17
N ASN A 106 22.56 8.38 -34.88
CA ASN A 106 22.06 9.47 -34.06
C ASN A 106 20.77 10.09 -34.64
N LEU A 107 20.60 10.08 -35.97
CA LEU A 107 19.41 10.62 -36.64
C LEU A 107 18.15 9.79 -36.38
N ARG A 108 18.28 8.50 -36.04
CA ARG A 108 17.11 7.67 -35.66
C ARG A 108 16.43 8.18 -34.41
N SER A 109 17.21 8.63 -33.43
CA SER A 109 16.64 9.19 -32.20
C SER A 109 15.91 10.52 -32.45
N LEU A 110 16.41 11.36 -33.36
CA LEU A 110 15.71 12.58 -33.79
C LEU A 110 14.42 12.25 -34.53
N SER A 111 14.50 11.28 -35.43
CA SER A 111 13.37 10.76 -36.18
C SER A 111 12.23 10.24 -35.28
N ASP A 112 12.57 9.51 -34.22
CA ASP A 112 11.59 9.06 -33.22
C ASP A 112 11.08 10.23 -32.35
N SER A 113 11.92 11.23 -32.03
CA SER A 113 11.51 12.45 -31.32
C SER A 113 10.55 13.31 -32.15
N VAL A 114 10.73 13.40 -33.47
CA VAL A 114 9.78 14.13 -34.34
C VAL A 114 8.41 13.46 -34.30
N ARG A 115 8.36 12.13 -34.43
CA ARG A 115 7.12 11.35 -34.31
C ARG A 115 6.46 11.51 -32.95
N LEU A 116 7.26 11.51 -31.87
CA LEU A 116 6.76 11.75 -30.52
C LEU A 116 5.94 13.04 -30.44
N LEU A 117 6.43 14.12 -31.04
CA LEU A 117 5.81 15.45 -30.96
C LEU A 117 4.68 15.66 -31.97
N CYS A 118 4.77 15.08 -33.17
CA CYS A 118 3.79 15.34 -34.23
C CYS A 118 2.60 14.37 -34.27
N LEU A 119 2.67 13.21 -33.62
CA LEU A 119 1.61 12.21 -33.74
C LEU A 119 0.31 12.64 -33.04
N PRO A 120 -0.84 12.57 -33.75
CA PRO A 120 -2.15 12.73 -33.13
C PRO A 120 -2.52 11.46 -32.38
N LEU A 121 -3.56 11.52 -31.55
CA LEU A 121 -4.09 10.34 -30.85
C LEU A 121 -4.44 9.20 -31.85
N PRO A 122 -4.12 7.91 -31.57
CA PRO A 122 -4.26 6.80 -32.50
C PRO A 122 -5.71 6.32 -32.67
N ARG A 123 -6.59 7.20 -33.16
CA ARG A 123 -8.00 6.91 -33.49
C ARG A 123 -8.17 6.11 -34.76
N GLU A 124 -7.27 6.34 -35.71
CA GLU A 124 -7.29 5.74 -37.03
C GLU A 124 -6.07 4.84 -37.20
N ALA A 125 -6.22 3.77 -37.99
CA ALA A 125 -5.14 2.87 -38.31
C ALA A 125 -3.98 3.56 -39.06
N THR A 126 -4.23 4.73 -39.66
CA THR A 126 -3.31 5.51 -40.49
C THR A 126 -1.91 5.67 -39.89
N TYR A 127 -1.83 5.92 -38.58
CA TYR A 127 -0.56 6.19 -37.88
C TYR A 127 -0.19 5.12 -36.87
N PHE A 128 -0.84 3.96 -36.88
CA PHE A 128 -0.67 2.94 -35.85
C PHE A 128 0.77 2.41 -35.78
N GLU A 129 1.40 2.20 -36.93
CA GLU A 129 2.79 1.74 -36.98
C GLU A 129 3.78 2.78 -36.44
N GLU A 130 3.51 4.07 -36.67
CA GLU A 130 4.32 5.16 -36.13
C GLU A 130 4.21 5.23 -34.60
N HIS A 131 3.00 5.04 -34.05
CA HIS A 131 2.79 4.94 -32.60
C HIS A 131 3.52 3.74 -31.99
N ARG A 132 3.39 2.57 -32.64
CA ARG A 132 4.03 1.33 -32.21
C ARG A 132 5.55 1.46 -32.21
N ARG A 133 6.09 2.14 -33.21
CA ARG A 133 7.52 2.43 -33.33
C ARG A 133 8.01 3.30 -32.17
N VAL A 134 7.39 4.45 -31.93
CA VAL A 134 7.75 5.34 -30.82
C VAL A 134 7.60 4.61 -29.49
N GLY A 135 6.53 3.83 -29.30
CA GLY A 135 6.32 3.03 -28.10
C GLY A 135 7.43 2.01 -27.85
N LYS A 136 7.88 1.30 -28.89
CA LYS A 136 9.03 0.37 -28.78
C LYS A 136 10.32 1.11 -28.42
N ALA A 137 10.60 2.24 -29.05
CA ALA A 137 11.78 3.04 -28.76
C ALA A 137 11.76 3.60 -27.33
N LEU A 138 10.61 4.07 -26.85
CA LEU A 138 10.42 4.52 -25.47
C LEU A 138 10.68 3.40 -24.47
N VAL A 139 10.08 2.21 -24.66
CA VAL A 139 10.26 1.06 -23.77
C VAL A 139 11.73 0.61 -23.74
N GLN A 140 12.38 0.56 -24.90
CA GLN A 140 13.80 0.21 -24.97
C GLN A 140 14.67 1.22 -24.23
N ALA A 141 14.47 2.52 -24.48
CA ALA A 141 15.21 3.58 -23.81
C ALA A 141 14.96 3.56 -22.29
N PHE A 142 13.69 3.38 -21.87
CA PHE A 142 13.32 3.30 -20.46
C PHE A 142 14.00 2.12 -19.75
N ASN A 143 14.03 0.94 -20.37
CA ASN A 143 14.65 -0.25 -19.77
C ASN A 143 16.16 -0.08 -19.53
N VAL A 144 16.84 0.67 -20.39
CA VAL A 144 18.26 1.00 -20.21
C VAL A 144 18.45 2.07 -19.13
N THR A 145 17.66 3.14 -19.18
CA THR A 145 17.78 4.29 -18.28
C THR A 145 17.30 4.01 -16.85
N SER A 146 16.24 3.22 -16.67
CA SER A 146 15.59 3.00 -15.36
C SER A 146 16.48 2.34 -14.31
N ARG A 147 17.56 1.68 -14.73
CA ARG A 147 18.56 1.05 -13.84
C ARG A 147 19.43 2.06 -13.11
N HIS A 148 19.58 3.27 -13.67
CA HIS A 148 20.52 4.28 -13.19
C HIS A 148 19.84 5.63 -12.87
N ALA A 149 18.61 5.82 -13.33
CA ALA A 149 17.82 7.01 -13.02
C ALA A 149 17.42 7.05 -11.54
N GLY A 150 17.47 8.25 -10.94
CA GLY A 150 16.91 8.51 -9.62
C GLY A 150 15.40 8.18 -9.58
N GLU A 151 14.89 7.84 -8.41
CA GLU A 151 13.55 7.29 -8.23
C GLU A 151 12.45 8.15 -8.86
N GLN A 152 12.44 9.46 -8.59
CA GLN A 152 11.44 10.37 -9.15
C GLN A 152 11.46 10.41 -10.68
N LEU A 153 12.65 10.48 -11.27
CA LEU A 153 12.81 10.50 -12.73
C LEU A 153 12.35 9.18 -13.33
N ARG A 154 12.72 8.06 -12.71
CA ARG A 154 12.26 6.72 -13.11
C ARG A 154 10.74 6.62 -13.10
N CYS A 155 10.07 7.12 -12.05
CA CYS A 155 8.61 7.14 -11.97
C CYS A 155 7.98 8.00 -13.08
N ASN A 156 8.56 9.16 -13.39
CA ASN A 156 8.06 10.02 -14.47
C ASN A 156 8.22 9.35 -15.85
N LEU A 157 9.38 8.74 -16.10
CA LEU A 157 9.65 7.98 -17.32
C LEU A 157 8.72 6.77 -17.46
N GLU A 158 8.48 6.04 -16.37
CA GLU A 158 7.55 4.92 -16.32
C GLU A 158 6.14 5.38 -16.72
N ARG A 159 5.61 6.40 -16.03
CA ARG A 159 4.28 6.96 -16.31
C ARG A 159 4.12 7.33 -17.77
N PHE A 160 5.05 8.11 -18.32
CA PHE A 160 4.95 8.52 -19.71
C PHE A 160 5.03 7.35 -20.69
N THR A 161 5.99 6.44 -20.49
CA THR A 161 6.23 5.30 -21.38
C THR A 161 5.02 4.36 -21.42
N PHE A 162 4.47 4.01 -20.26
CA PHE A 162 3.30 3.13 -20.18
C PHE A 162 2.01 3.86 -20.57
N GLY A 163 1.91 5.17 -20.30
CA GLY A 163 0.83 6.01 -20.82
C GLY A 163 0.81 6.01 -22.35
N TRP A 164 1.96 6.15 -23.01
CA TRP A 164 2.06 6.07 -24.46
C TRP A 164 1.63 4.69 -24.98
N ALA A 165 2.10 3.62 -24.35
CA ALA A 165 1.75 2.25 -24.72
C ALA A 165 0.24 1.95 -24.58
N ALA A 166 -0.44 2.63 -23.65
CA ALA A 166 -1.86 2.45 -23.40
C ALA A 166 -2.77 3.29 -24.33
N LEU A 167 -2.22 4.26 -25.09
CA LEU A 167 -3.02 5.16 -25.95
C LEU A 167 -4.00 4.42 -26.87
N PRO A 168 -3.61 3.36 -27.61
CA PRO A 168 -4.54 2.70 -28.53
C PRO A 168 -5.75 2.07 -27.81
N ALA A 169 -5.58 1.62 -26.56
CA ALA A 169 -6.65 1.01 -25.78
C ALA A 169 -7.57 2.03 -25.11
N CYS A 170 -7.08 3.25 -24.87
CA CYS A 170 -7.79 4.29 -24.11
C CYS A 170 -8.24 5.47 -24.97
N THR A 171 -8.16 5.35 -26.30
CA THR A 171 -8.33 6.47 -27.23
C THR A 171 -9.68 7.19 -27.09
N ASP A 172 -10.78 6.49 -26.80
CA ASP A 172 -12.10 7.11 -26.68
C ASP A 172 -12.31 7.91 -25.40
N LEU A 173 -11.47 7.69 -24.38
CA LEU A 173 -11.52 8.38 -23.10
C LEU A 173 -10.69 9.67 -23.09
N LEU A 174 -9.97 9.95 -24.17
CA LEU A 174 -8.94 10.99 -24.22
C LEU A 174 -9.35 12.19 -25.10
N PRO A 175 -8.98 13.43 -24.69
CA PRO A 175 -9.22 14.63 -25.49
C PRO A 175 -8.66 14.55 -26.91
N LYS A 176 -9.48 14.93 -27.89
CA LYS A 176 -9.17 14.84 -29.33
C LYS A 176 -8.22 15.93 -29.82
N ASN A 177 -8.23 17.08 -29.15
CA ASN A 177 -7.48 18.28 -29.52
C ASN A 177 -6.04 18.27 -28.99
N LEU A 178 -5.65 17.25 -28.24
CA LEU A 178 -4.32 17.11 -27.68
C LEU A 178 -3.51 16.07 -28.47
N SER A 179 -2.19 16.27 -28.53
CA SER A 179 -1.28 15.32 -29.18
C SER A 179 -1.23 13.98 -28.44
N ALA A 180 -0.70 12.95 -29.09
CA ALA A 180 -0.47 11.65 -28.46
C ALA A 180 0.44 11.78 -27.22
N ALA A 181 1.49 12.60 -27.29
CA ALA A 181 2.44 12.77 -26.19
C ALA A 181 1.79 13.42 -24.95
N VAL A 182 0.97 14.46 -25.13
CA VAL A 182 0.27 15.09 -23.99
C VAL A 182 -0.72 14.12 -23.37
N ASN A 183 -1.49 13.40 -24.20
CA ASN A 183 -2.39 12.37 -23.71
C ASN A 183 -1.67 11.22 -22.99
N ALA A 184 -0.45 10.86 -23.43
CA ALA A 184 0.37 9.85 -22.76
C ALA A 184 0.76 10.29 -21.34
N THR A 185 1.11 11.57 -21.14
CA THR A 185 1.39 12.12 -19.82
C THR A 185 0.17 12.01 -18.90
N VAL A 186 -1.01 12.42 -19.39
CA VAL A 186 -2.26 12.38 -18.61
C VAL A 186 -2.61 10.94 -18.25
N LEU A 187 -2.69 10.06 -19.25
CA LEU A 187 -3.05 8.65 -19.07
C LEU A 187 -2.08 7.93 -18.14
N GLY A 188 -0.78 8.15 -18.32
CA GLY A 188 0.26 7.59 -17.45
C GLY A 188 0.14 8.01 -16.00
N GLY A 189 -0.21 9.28 -15.75
CA GLY A 189 -0.52 9.79 -14.41
C GLY A 189 -1.71 9.08 -13.78
N THR A 190 -2.83 9.04 -14.49
CA THR A 190 -4.06 8.37 -14.04
C THR A 190 -3.84 6.88 -13.77
N MET A 191 -3.10 6.18 -14.63
CA MET A 191 -2.75 4.77 -14.42
C MET A 191 -1.93 4.55 -13.15
N ALA A 192 -0.97 5.44 -12.87
CA ALA A 192 -0.16 5.36 -11.66
C ALA A 192 -1.00 5.63 -10.40
N GLU A 193 -1.92 6.60 -10.44
CA GLU A 193 -2.85 6.88 -9.34
C GLU A 193 -3.72 5.66 -9.02
N TYR A 194 -4.30 5.01 -10.03
CA TYR A 194 -5.08 3.78 -9.81
C TYR A 194 -4.23 2.65 -9.22
N ARG A 195 -2.98 2.49 -9.66
CA ARG A 195 -2.07 1.48 -9.09
C ARG A 195 -1.75 1.77 -7.62
N ILE A 196 -1.49 3.03 -7.27
CA ILE A 196 -1.25 3.45 -5.89
C ILE A 196 -2.49 3.18 -5.03
N ALA A 197 -3.66 3.64 -5.47
CA ALA A 197 -4.92 3.44 -4.76
C ALA A 197 -5.24 1.95 -4.57
N ALA A 198 -4.96 1.10 -5.57
CA ALA A 198 -5.16 -0.34 -5.47
C ALA A 198 -4.24 -1.00 -4.42
N VAL A 199 -2.98 -0.57 -4.35
CA VAL A 199 -2.02 -1.04 -3.35
C VAL A 199 -2.43 -0.59 -1.95
N GLU A 200 -2.82 0.68 -1.78
CA GLU A 200 -3.33 1.20 -0.50
C GLU A 200 -4.59 0.44 -0.04
N ALA A 201 -5.53 0.20 -0.94
CA ALA A 201 -6.75 -0.55 -0.62
C ALA A 201 -6.44 -2.01 -0.26
N ALA A 202 -5.44 -2.63 -0.90
CA ALA A 202 -4.98 -3.97 -0.53
C ALA A 202 -4.30 -3.98 0.85
N ALA A 203 -3.49 -2.97 1.17
CA ALA A 203 -2.85 -2.83 2.47
C ALA A 203 -3.87 -2.63 3.59
N ARG A 204 -4.88 -1.75 3.39
CA ARG A 204 -5.97 -1.55 4.35
C ARG A 204 -6.73 -2.84 4.63
N ARG A 205 -7.13 -3.58 3.59
CA ARG A 205 -7.81 -4.88 3.75
C ARG A 205 -7.00 -5.90 4.55
N ARG A 206 -5.68 -5.98 4.31
CA ARG A 206 -4.80 -6.89 5.08
C ARG A 206 -4.70 -6.49 6.55
N ALA A 207 -4.62 -5.20 6.84
CA ALA A 207 -4.56 -4.70 8.21
C ALA A 207 -5.88 -4.98 8.97
N GLU A 208 -7.02 -4.81 8.31
CA GLU A 208 -8.34 -5.14 8.88
C GLU A 208 -8.50 -6.63 9.14
N GLU A 209 -8.07 -7.49 8.20
CA GLU A 209 -8.10 -8.94 8.37
C GLU A 209 -7.17 -9.42 9.48
N GLU A 210 -5.97 -8.85 9.60
CA GLU A 210 -5.05 -9.16 10.70
C GLU A 210 -5.62 -8.71 12.05
N LYS A 211 -6.28 -7.55 12.11
CA LYS A 211 -6.97 -7.08 13.31
C LYS A 211 -8.10 -8.02 13.71
N ARG A 212 -8.94 -8.42 12.76
CA ARG A 212 -10.03 -9.37 13.02
C ARG A 212 -9.50 -10.72 13.49
N ARG A 213 -8.40 -11.21 12.91
CA ARG A 213 -7.76 -12.46 13.34
C ARG A 213 -7.24 -12.36 14.78
N LYS A 214 -6.63 -11.23 15.15
CA LYS A 214 -6.18 -10.99 16.53
C LYS A 214 -7.35 -10.91 17.50
N GLU A 215 -8.44 -10.23 17.13
CA GLU A 215 -9.66 -10.17 17.95
C GLU A 215 -10.28 -11.57 18.14
N GLU A 216 -10.37 -12.39 17.08
CA GLU A 216 -10.83 -13.78 17.17
C GLU A 216 -9.90 -14.68 18.02
N GLU A 217 -8.59 -14.47 17.95
CA GLU A 217 -7.60 -15.17 18.78
C GLU A 217 -7.71 -14.77 20.26
N ASP A 218 -7.88 -13.47 20.54
CA ASP A 218 -8.07 -12.93 21.89
C ASP A 218 -9.40 -13.38 22.51
N GLU A 219 -10.48 -13.39 21.73
CA GLU A 219 -11.79 -13.92 22.16
C GLU A 219 -11.71 -15.42 22.49
N LYS A 220 -11.10 -16.23 21.61
CA LYS A 220 -10.89 -17.66 21.89
C LYS A 220 -10.01 -17.89 23.12
N ALA A 221 -8.97 -17.08 23.32
CA ALA A 221 -8.12 -17.16 24.50
C ALA A 221 -8.88 -16.77 25.79
N ALA A 222 -9.76 -15.78 25.71
CA ALA A 222 -10.62 -15.36 26.82
C ALA A 222 -11.67 -16.44 27.16
N GLU A 223 -12.33 -17.04 26.16
CA GLU A 223 -13.28 -18.14 26.35
C GLU A 223 -12.61 -19.39 26.97
N ALA A 224 -11.40 -19.75 26.49
CA ALA A 224 -10.63 -20.84 27.07
C ALA A 224 -10.27 -20.58 28.54
N SER A 225 -9.95 -19.32 28.89
CA SER A 225 -9.64 -18.94 30.28
C SER A 225 -10.89 -18.95 31.19
N GLN A 226 -12.08 -18.66 30.64
CA GLN A 226 -13.36 -18.77 31.37
C GLN A 226 -13.79 -20.23 31.60
N GLN A 227 -13.53 -21.14 30.66
CA GLN A 227 -13.82 -22.57 30.86
C GLN A 227 -12.92 -23.22 31.92
N VAL A 228 -11.65 -22.80 32.04
CA VAL A 228 -10.72 -23.31 33.08
C VAL A 228 -11.05 -22.74 34.47
N SER A 229 -11.80 -21.64 34.55
CA SER A 229 -12.15 -20.95 35.80
C SER A 229 -13.59 -21.20 36.30
N SER A 230 -14.28 -22.22 35.78
CA SER A 230 -15.46 -22.74 36.49
C SER A 230 -15.02 -23.23 37.87
N PRO A 231 -15.51 -22.64 38.98
CA PRO A 231 -15.10 -23.06 40.30
C PRO A 231 -15.55 -24.50 40.45
N ALA A 232 -14.60 -25.40 40.72
CA ALA A 232 -14.90 -26.77 41.07
C ALA A 232 -16.00 -26.73 42.14
N VAL A 233 -17.21 -27.17 41.78
CA VAL A 233 -18.30 -27.32 42.74
C VAL A 233 -17.86 -28.42 43.68
N GLU A 234 -17.22 -28.04 44.79
CA GLU A 234 -16.99 -28.92 45.92
C GLU A 234 -18.34 -29.55 46.27
N ARG A 235 -18.45 -30.85 46.02
CA ARG A 235 -19.65 -31.64 46.31
C ARG A 235 -19.90 -31.56 47.81
N ILE A 236 -20.92 -30.80 48.20
CA ILE A 236 -21.40 -30.76 49.58
C ILE A 236 -22.01 -32.15 49.88
N PRO A 237 -21.58 -32.85 50.94
CA PRO A 237 -22.16 -34.14 51.30
C PRO A 237 -23.66 -34.04 51.64
N ASP A 238 -24.42 -35.08 51.33
CA ASP A 238 -25.84 -35.14 51.71
C ASP A 238 -26.00 -34.94 53.23
N HIS A 239 -27.07 -34.24 53.64
CA HIS A 239 -27.34 -33.78 55.02
C HIS A 239 -26.39 -32.72 55.59
N HIS A 240 -25.61 -32.03 54.76
CA HIS A 240 -24.83 -30.86 55.17
C HIS A 240 -25.29 -29.59 54.46
N LEU A 241 -25.20 -28.45 55.14
CA LEU A 241 -25.53 -27.14 54.58
C LEU A 241 -24.37 -26.17 54.81
N VAL A 242 -23.98 -25.46 53.75
CA VAL A 242 -23.04 -24.34 53.85
C VAL A 242 -23.84 -23.08 54.09
N VAL A 243 -23.76 -22.55 55.31
CA VAL A 243 -24.56 -21.39 55.74
C VAL A 243 -24.10 -20.09 55.10
N ALA A 244 -22.81 -19.97 54.80
CA ALA A 244 -22.23 -18.82 54.13
C ALA A 244 -21.01 -19.22 53.29
N ARG A 245 -20.94 -18.69 52.06
CA ARG A 245 -19.74 -18.77 51.21
C ARG A 245 -19.16 -17.37 51.03
N LEU A 246 -17.89 -17.19 51.41
CA LEU A 246 -17.13 -15.97 51.23
C LEU A 246 -15.81 -16.30 50.53
N SER A 247 -15.43 -15.47 49.57
CA SER A 247 -14.12 -15.54 48.92
C SER A 247 -12.97 -15.23 49.90
N SER A 248 -11.75 -15.63 49.56
CA SER A 248 -10.54 -15.40 50.37
C SER A 248 -10.31 -13.91 50.66
N ASP A 249 -10.69 -13.03 49.74
CA ASP A 249 -10.53 -11.58 49.88
C ASP A 249 -11.59 -10.97 50.80
N GLU A 250 -12.82 -11.46 50.76
CA GLU A 250 -13.90 -11.06 51.67
C GLU A 250 -13.59 -11.48 53.12
N MET A 251 -12.97 -12.64 53.31
CA MET A 251 -12.52 -13.14 54.63
C MET A 251 -11.42 -12.28 55.27
N LYS A 252 -10.73 -11.44 54.49
CA LYS A 252 -9.66 -10.54 54.95
C LYS A 252 -10.11 -9.10 55.14
N ASN A 253 -11.39 -8.80 54.92
CA ASN A 253 -11.91 -7.45 55.05
C ASN A 253 -11.79 -6.94 56.50
N PRO A 254 -11.00 -5.87 56.76
CA PRO A 254 -10.74 -5.39 58.11
C PRO A 254 -11.99 -4.87 58.83
N LYS A 255 -13.02 -4.44 58.09
CA LYS A 255 -14.29 -3.95 58.66
C LYS A 255 -15.19 -5.06 59.21
N LEU A 256 -15.00 -6.29 58.76
CA LEU A 256 -15.82 -7.45 59.15
C LEU A 256 -15.11 -8.39 60.12
N LYS A 257 -13.85 -8.10 60.48
CA LYS A 257 -12.99 -8.98 61.27
C LYS A 257 -13.59 -9.35 62.63
N ASP A 258 -14.26 -8.41 63.30
CA ASP A 258 -14.85 -8.63 64.63
C ASP A 258 -16.11 -9.51 64.57
N ILE A 259 -16.80 -9.52 63.43
CA ILE A 259 -18.01 -10.33 63.19
C ILE A 259 -17.63 -11.71 62.63
N LEU A 260 -16.67 -11.76 61.72
CA LEU A 260 -16.19 -12.99 61.08
C LEU A 260 -15.32 -13.83 62.02
N GLY A 261 -14.63 -13.20 62.97
CA GLY A 261 -13.71 -13.87 63.90
C GLY A 261 -14.34 -15.08 64.61
N PRO A 262 -15.48 -14.92 65.31
CA PRO A 262 -16.18 -16.03 65.96
C PRO A 262 -16.76 -17.07 65.01
N LEU A 263 -17.06 -16.69 63.75
CA LEU A 263 -17.77 -17.52 62.78
C LEU A 263 -16.85 -18.17 61.74
N LYS A 264 -15.54 -17.91 61.82
CA LYS A 264 -14.54 -18.33 60.82
C LYS A 264 -14.51 -19.84 60.58
N SER A 265 -14.83 -20.65 61.58
CA SER A 265 -14.90 -22.11 61.47
C SER A 265 -16.17 -22.63 60.79
N ALA A 266 -17.22 -21.81 60.68
CA ALA A 266 -18.50 -22.15 60.08
C ALA A 266 -18.66 -21.61 58.65
N ILE A 267 -17.94 -20.53 58.32
CA ILE A 267 -17.96 -19.94 56.97
C ILE A 267 -17.15 -20.82 56.02
N ASN A 268 -17.68 -21.07 54.83
CA ASN A 268 -17.15 -22.01 53.82
C ASN A 268 -17.07 -23.47 54.29
N ALA A 269 -17.58 -23.82 55.47
CA ALA A 269 -17.62 -25.18 55.98
C ALA A 269 -19.01 -25.80 55.77
N ALA A 270 -19.05 -27.05 55.34
CA ALA A 270 -20.29 -27.83 55.28
C ALA A 270 -20.66 -28.28 56.70
N LEU A 271 -21.74 -27.74 57.27
CA LEU A 271 -22.18 -28.08 58.63
C LEU A 271 -23.26 -29.16 58.60
N PRO A 272 -23.21 -30.16 59.49
CA PRO A 272 -24.20 -31.21 59.55
C PRO A 272 -25.55 -30.67 60.03
N LEU A 273 -26.63 -31.03 59.34
CA LEU A 273 -27.99 -30.75 59.78
C LEU A 273 -28.35 -31.70 60.92
N VAL A 274 -28.27 -31.21 62.17
CA VAL A 274 -28.73 -31.97 63.34
C VAL A 274 -30.24 -31.83 63.44
N GLU A 275 -30.98 -32.94 63.44
CA GLU A 275 -32.43 -32.93 63.67
C GLU A 275 -32.74 -32.27 65.02
N VAL A 276 -33.61 -31.27 65.00
CA VAL A 276 -33.98 -30.51 66.21
C VAL A 276 -34.74 -31.45 67.14
N PRO A 277 -34.26 -31.70 68.37
CA PRO A 277 -34.99 -32.53 69.31
C PRO A 277 -36.35 -31.89 69.62
N PRO A 278 -37.42 -32.69 69.84
CA PRO A 278 -38.75 -32.18 70.15
C PRO A 278 -38.73 -31.11 71.26
N LEU A 279 -39.51 -30.05 71.10
CA LEU A 279 -39.47 -28.83 71.93
C LEU A 279 -39.47 -29.12 73.45
N HIS A 280 -40.18 -30.16 73.89
CA HIS A 280 -40.23 -30.57 75.29
C HIS A 280 -38.88 -31.07 75.83
N LYS A 281 -38.05 -31.73 75.01
CA LYS A 281 -36.70 -32.16 75.38
C LYS A 281 -35.76 -30.97 75.47
N ALA A 282 -35.79 -30.07 74.48
CA ALA A 282 -34.97 -28.86 74.49
C ALA A 282 -35.29 -27.96 75.72
N ARG A 283 -36.58 -27.80 76.03
CA ARG A 283 -37.04 -27.06 77.21
C ARG A 283 -36.57 -27.69 78.51
N ASN A 284 -36.65 -29.02 78.65
CA ASN A 284 -36.19 -29.69 79.86
C ASN A 284 -34.67 -29.59 80.05
N THR A 285 -33.89 -29.70 78.97
CA THR A 285 -32.42 -29.57 79.02
C THR A 285 -31.96 -28.14 79.37
N LEU A 286 -32.68 -27.12 78.89
CA LEU A 286 -32.42 -25.72 79.24
C LEU A 286 -32.73 -25.41 80.71
N ILE A 287 -33.82 -25.98 81.23
CA ILE A 287 -34.23 -25.84 82.63
C ILE A 287 -33.29 -26.63 83.56
N SER A 288 -32.79 -27.80 83.14
CA SER A 288 -31.92 -28.63 83.98
C SER A 288 -30.48 -28.12 84.06
N ASN A 289 -30.02 -27.32 83.10
CA ASN A 289 -28.62 -26.87 83.00
C ASN A 289 -28.42 -25.38 83.32
N SER A 290 -29.33 -24.74 84.05
CA SER A 290 -29.17 -23.34 84.46
C SER A 290 -28.73 -23.21 85.93
N PRO A 291 -27.42 -23.07 86.24
CA PRO A 291 -26.98 -22.52 87.51
C PRO A 291 -27.20 -21.00 87.52
N THR A 292 -27.71 -20.48 88.63
CA THR A 292 -28.12 -19.09 88.89
C THR A 292 -26.99 -18.05 88.99
N HIS A 293 -25.89 -18.20 88.26
CA HIS A 293 -24.83 -17.19 88.19
C HIS A 293 -24.40 -16.96 86.74
N TRP A 294 -25.05 -16.02 86.05
CA TRP A 294 -24.59 -15.54 84.76
C TRP A 294 -23.53 -14.45 84.96
N THR A 295 -22.29 -14.87 85.18
CA THR A 295 -21.10 -14.07 84.88
C THR A 295 -20.24 -14.82 83.88
N SER A 296 -20.20 -14.29 82.65
CA SER A 296 -19.20 -14.42 81.57
C SER A 296 -18.63 -15.80 81.19
N SER A 297 -18.49 -16.01 79.87
CA SER A 297 -17.64 -17.03 79.21
C SER A 297 -18.28 -18.37 78.84
N THR A 298 -18.36 -18.58 77.52
CA THR A 298 -18.10 -19.85 76.79
C THR A 298 -18.80 -21.12 77.27
N LEU A 299 -20.00 -21.38 76.73
CA LEU A 299 -20.61 -22.71 76.71
C LEU A 299 -19.87 -23.60 75.68
N ARG A 300 -18.88 -24.38 76.14
CA ARG A 300 -18.27 -25.47 75.37
C ARG A 300 -19.18 -26.70 75.43
N TRP A 301 -19.64 -27.16 74.27
CA TRP A 301 -20.17 -28.52 74.09
C TRP A 301 -19.00 -29.47 73.76
N PRO A 302 -18.90 -30.66 74.36
CA PRO A 302 -17.85 -31.61 74.03
C PRO A 302 -18.25 -32.39 72.77
N ILE A 303 -17.58 -32.14 71.65
CA ILE A 303 -17.60 -33.04 70.50
C ILE A 303 -16.37 -33.95 70.64
N SER A 304 -16.63 -35.22 70.94
CA SER A 304 -15.62 -36.27 70.97
C SER A 304 -15.64 -37.00 69.63
N SER A 305 -14.52 -36.96 68.88
CA SER A 305 -13.88 -38.14 68.28
C SER A 305 -12.73 -37.73 67.38
N ALA A 306 -11.61 -38.42 67.60
CA ALA A 306 -10.38 -38.37 66.85
C ALA A 306 -10.35 -39.49 65.81
N VAL A 307 -9.76 -39.26 64.61
CA VAL A 307 -8.89 -40.20 63.86
C VAL A 307 -8.05 -39.39 62.85
N PRO A 308 -6.72 -39.61 62.71
CA PRO A 308 -5.86 -38.98 61.70
C PRO A 308 -5.33 -39.96 60.63
N LEU A 309 -5.17 -39.52 59.38
CA LEU A 309 -4.31 -40.12 58.32
C LEU A 309 -3.83 -38.96 57.41
N SER A 310 -2.55 -38.55 57.29
CA SER A 310 -1.26 -39.20 57.01
C SER A 310 -1.01 -39.54 55.52
N GLY A 311 -0.03 -38.85 54.90
CA GLY A 311 0.67 -39.18 53.63
C GLY A 311 0.67 -38.01 52.62
N CYS A 312 1.70 -37.19 52.39
CA CYS A 312 3.08 -37.44 51.86
C CYS A 312 3.06 -38.35 50.61
N GLY A 313 3.56 -38.00 49.42
CA GLY A 313 4.42 -36.89 48.97
C GLY A 313 4.62 -36.92 47.42
N PRO A 314 5.57 -36.13 46.87
CA PRO A 314 5.59 -35.67 45.47
C PRO A 314 6.81 -36.14 44.63
N TYR A 315 6.72 -36.05 43.29
CA TYR A 315 7.84 -35.99 42.33
C TYR A 315 7.30 -35.29 41.06
N SER A 316 7.66 -34.06 40.68
CA SER A 316 8.93 -33.46 40.21
C SER A 316 9.44 -33.93 38.84
N SER A 317 9.18 -33.07 37.84
CA SER A 317 10.11 -32.44 36.88
C SER A 317 10.76 -33.19 35.70
N SER A 318 10.82 -32.40 34.61
CA SER A 318 11.82 -32.35 33.50
C SER A 318 11.43 -33.14 32.24
N ALA A 319 11.10 -32.55 31.08
CA ALA A 319 11.73 -31.52 30.23
C ALA A 319 12.70 -32.11 29.15
N ILE A 320 12.37 -31.76 27.88
CA ILE A 320 13.26 -31.52 26.72
C ILE A 320 13.77 -32.74 25.91
N LEU A 321 13.40 -32.86 24.61
CA LEU A 321 14.16 -32.39 23.41
C LEU A 321 13.54 -32.97 22.10
N ALA A 322 13.86 -32.28 21.00
CA ALA A 322 13.28 -32.30 19.67
C ALA A 322 13.64 -33.49 18.76
N ALA A 323 12.82 -33.68 17.71
CA ALA A 323 13.24 -34.17 16.40
C ALA A 323 12.40 -33.51 15.28
N ALA A 324 13.08 -32.83 14.36
CA ALA A 324 12.61 -32.51 13.00
C ALA A 324 12.55 -33.82 12.17
N SER A 325 11.82 -34.01 11.08
CA SER A 325 11.53 -33.15 9.92
C SER A 325 10.39 -33.83 9.07
N PRO A 326 10.20 -33.56 7.76
CA PRO A 326 8.99 -32.96 7.18
C PRO A 326 8.13 -33.94 6.34
N ASP A 327 6.88 -33.59 6.04
CA ASP A 327 6.19 -34.18 4.87
C ASP A 327 5.15 -33.22 4.29
N LEU A 328 5.28 -33.01 2.99
CA LEU A 328 4.46 -32.21 2.08
C LEU A 328 4.06 -33.19 0.97
N PRO A 329 2.81 -33.20 0.49
CA PRO A 329 2.57 -33.67 -0.87
C PRO A 329 1.95 -32.58 -1.74
N ALA A 330 2.66 -32.33 -2.84
CA ALA A 330 2.13 -31.75 -4.05
C ALA A 330 1.21 -32.77 -4.74
N ALA A 331 -0.03 -32.36 -5.07
CA ALA A 331 -0.87 -33.03 -6.04
C ALA A 331 -1.94 -32.05 -6.55
N LEU A 332 -1.82 -31.61 -7.82
CA LEU A 332 -2.93 -31.43 -8.78
C LEU A 332 -2.46 -30.64 -10.02
N GLU A 333 -1.75 -31.33 -10.91
CA GLU A 333 -1.76 -31.05 -12.34
C GLU A 333 -2.25 -32.32 -13.04
N LYS A 334 -3.45 -32.25 -13.62
CA LYS A 334 -3.93 -32.99 -14.81
C LYS A 334 -5.43 -32.76 -14.98
N SER A 335 -5.78 -31.87 -15.90
CA SER A 335 -7.03 -31.97 -16.67
C SER A 335 -6.91 -31.13 -17.94
N LEU A 336 -6.29 -31.72 -18.96
CA LEU A 336 -6.54 -31.40 -20.36
C LEU A 336 -7.52 -32.47 -20.88
N ALA A 337 -8.70 -32.00 -21.28
CA ALA A 337 -9.53 -32.54 -22.35
C ALA A 337 -10.17 -31.32 -23.03
#